data_AF-A0A813L6Z6-F1
#
_entry.id   AF-A0A813L6Z6-F1
#
_cell.length_a   1.000
_cell.length_b   1.000
_cell.length_c   1.000
_cell.angle_alpha   90.00
_cell.angle_beta   90.00
_cell.angle_gamma   90.00
#
_symmetry.space_group_name_H-M   'P 1'
#
loop_
_entity.id
_entity.type
_entity.pdbx_description
1 polymer ?
#
loop_
_entity_poly.entity_id
_entity_poly.type
_entity_poly.pdbx_seq_one_letter_code
_entity_poly.pdbx_strand_id
1 'polypeptide(L)'
;MWTTLAPPSTSEFFASLHWMQGGDQLWTYLSTLNPAILTGSPQGSHRHWAAPQKRRWCEKKLQIPADRVLVVDASDKALFSHPGAVLVDDRKEYREGWEARGGIFVHYTSAKDSIARVRGALAELCVRGALPPVWPASPKTASPKRPLGTACWEFAEDEVLSERPSQRTRLH
;
A
#
# COMPACT_ATOMS: atom_id res chain seq x y z
N MET A 1 -0.64 -12.36 -22.60
CA MET A 1 -0.27 -10.93 -22.62
C MET A 1 1.09 -10.68 -21.97
N TRP A 2 1.34 -11.09 -20.72
CA TRP A 2 2.65 -10.89 -20.05
C TRP A 2 3.82 -11.63 -20.72
N THR A 3 3.63 -12.87 -21.16
CA THR A 3 4.68 -13.68 -21.81
C THR A 3 5.26 -13.03 -23.08
N THR A 4 4.49 -12.16 -23.75
CA THR A 4 4.92 -11.42 -24.95
C THR A 4 5.69 -10.14 -24.60
N LEU A 5 5.32 -9.48 -23.49
CA LEU A 5 5.93 -8.21 -23.05
C LEU A 5 7.19 -8.42 -22.21
N ALA A 6 7.22 -9.50 -21.43
CA ALA A 6 8.33 -9.88 -20.56
C ALA A 6 8.38 -11.41 -20.45
N PRO A 7 9.25 -12.08 -21.24
CA PRO A 7 9.50 -13.51 -21.09
C PRO A 7 9.88 -13.86 -19.64
N PRO A 8 9.64 -15.11 -19.18
CA PRO A 8 9.72 -15.50 -17.77
C PRO A 8 11.06 -15.22 -17.05
N SER A 9 12.11 -14.90 -17.80
CA SER A 9 13.48 -14.67 -17.34
C SER A 9 13.99 -13.22 -17.53
N THR A 10 13.15 -12.24 -17.86
CA THR A 10 13.61 -10.84 -17.96
C THR A 10 13.90 -10.28 -16.56
N SER A 11 15.16 -10.40 -16.14
CA SER A 11 15.63 -10.13 -14.78
C SER A 11 15.33 -8.72 -14.27
N GLU A 12 15.20 -7.74 -15.17
CA GLU A 12 15.10 -6.32 -14.82
C GLU A 12 13.95 -5.56 -15.53
N PHE A 13 12.92 -6.24 -16.06
CA PHE A 13 11.86 -5.58 -16.86
C PHE A 13 11.21 -4.40 -16.14
N PHE A 14 10.64 -4.60 -14.95
CA PHE A 14 10.02 -3.49 -14.20
C PHE A 14 11.07 -2.54 -13.60
N ALA A 15 12.27 -3.06 -13.28
CA ALA A 15 13.34 -2.29 -12.66
C ALA A 15 14.02 -1.30 -13.62
N SER A 16 13.92 -1.53 -14.94
CA SER A 16 14.52 -0.68 -15.98
C SER A 16 13.58 0.35 -16.58
N LEU A 17 12.29 0.38 -16.18
CA LEU A 17 11.31 1.27 -16.78
C LEU A 17 11.72 2.74 -16.65
N HIS A 18 11.55 3.49 -17.74
CA HIS A 18 11.69 4.93 -17.73
C HIS A 18 10.49 5.58 -17.04
N TRP A 19 10.66 6.82 -16.58
CA TRP A 19 9.54 7.63 -16.16
C TRP A 19 8.56 7.79 -17.32
N MET A 20 7.27 7.64 -17.04
CA MET A 20 6.22 8.13 -17.93
C MET A 20 6.30 9.66 -18.01
N GLN A 21 5.91 10.24 -19.15
CA GLN A 21 5.82 11.69 -19.31
C GLN A 21 4.97 12.31 -18.19
N GLY A 22 5.54 13.28 -17.46
CA GLY A 22 4.91 13.95 -16.32
C GLY A 22 4.83 13.14 -15.03
N GLY A 23 5.32 11.89 -15.02
CA GLY A 23 5.33 11.06 -13.81
C GLY A 23 6.24 11.63 -12.72
N ASP A 24 7.38 12.18 -13.09
CA ASP A 24 8.33 12.88 -12.23
C ASP A 24 7.73 14.17 -11.64
N GLN A 25 6.99 14.92 -12.47
CA GLN A 25 6.25 16.11 -12.02
C GLN A 25 5.18 15.75 -10.98
N LEU A 26 4.37 14.70 -11.25
CA LEU A 26 3.39 14.21 -10.29
C LEU A 26 4.06 13.75 -9.00
N TRP A 27 5.14 12.97 -9.11
CA TRP A 27 5.86 12.44 -7.96
C TRP A 27 6.49 13.53 -7.10
N THR A 28 7.05 14.58 -7.70
CA THR A 28 7.60 15.73 -6.97
C THR A 28 6.56 16.33 -6.03
N TYR A 29 5.31 16.44 -6.47
CA TYR A 29 4.23 16.89 -5.61
C TYR A 29 3.83 15.83 -4.57
N LEU A 30 3.54 14.60 -5.02
CA LEU A 30 3.02 13.56 -4.14
C LEU A 30 4.01 13.18 -3.03
N SER A 31 5.31 13.14 -3.29
CA SER A 31 6.34 12.78 -2.31
C SER A 31 6.31 13.65 -1.04
N THR A 32 5.88 14.92 -1.16
CA THR A 32 5.72 15.84 -0.02
C THR A 32 4.63 15.41 0.96
N LEU A 33 3.70 14.56 0.53
CA LEU A 33 2.59 14.02 1.31
C LEU A 33 2.93 12.69 1.99
N ASN A 34 4.17 12.23 1.85
CA ASN A 34 4.67 10.94 2.36
C ASN A 34 3.82 9.70 1.98
N PRO A 35 3.45 9.52 0.70
CA PRO A 35 2.53 8.46 0.28
C PRO A 35 3.16 7.07 0.36
N ALA A 36 2.31 6.05 0.25
CA ALA A 36 2.69 4.69 -0.11
C ALA A 36 2.42 4.44 -1.61
N ILE A 37 3.08 3.44 -2.19
CA ILE A 37 2.83 2.98 -3.55
C ILE A 37 2.00 1.71 -3.50
N LEU A 38 0.79 1.77 -4.06
CA LEU A 38 -0.09 0.61 -4.24
C LEU A 38 -0.05 0.17 -5.70
N THR A 39 0.61 -0.95 -5.98
CA THR A 39 0.82 -1.43 -7.35
C THR A 39 0.33 -2.87 -7.52
N GLY A 40 -0.28 -3.16 -8.67
CA GLY A 40 -0.72 -4.49 -9.02
C GLY A 40 0.45 -5.40 -9.38
N SER A 41 0.43 -6.64 -8.88
CA SER A 41 1.30 -7.73 -9.29
C SER A 41 0.72 -8.41 -10.53
N PRO A 42 1.54 -8.79 -11.52
CA PRO A 42 1.09 -9.69 -12.58
C PRO A 42 0.76 -11.07 -11.99
N GLN A 43 -0.23 -11.74 -12.59
CA GLN A 43 -0.64 -13.07 -12.18
C GLN A 43 0.27 -14.18 -12.75
N GLY A 44 0.15 -15.38 -12.19
CA GLY A 44 0.86 -16.58 -12.64
C GLY A 44 2.35 -16.57 -12.30
N SER A 45 3.15 -17.22 -13.14
CA SER A 45 4.60 -17.40 -12.95
C SER A 45 5.40 -16.10 -12.82
N HIS A 46 4.83 -14.97 -13.27
CA HIS A 46 5.49 -13.66 -13.24
C HIS A 46 5.44 -12.96 -11.87
N ARG A 47 4.55 -13.41 -10.97
CA ARG A 47 4.34 -12.80 -9.64
C ARG A 47 5.64 -12.75 -8.81
N HIS A 48 6.41 -13.84 -8.83
CA HIS A 48 7.57 -14.03 -7.96
C HIS A 48 8.72 -13.07 -8.26
N TRP A 49 8.92 -12.68 -9.52
CA TRP A 49 9.98 -11.74 -9.91
C TRP A 49 9.50 -10.30 -10.04
N ALA A 50 8.21 -10.06 -10.31
CA ALA A 50 7.70 -8.71 -10.52
C ALA A 50 7.69 -7.85 -9.25
N ALA A 51 7.32 -8.44 -8.10
CA ALA A 51 7.27 -7.69 -6.84
C ALA A 51 8.65 -7.18 -6.41
N PRO A 52 9.73 -8.00 -6.38
CA PRO A 52 11.08 -7.51 -6.11
C PRO A 52 11.56 -6.41 -7.07
N GLN A 53 11.27 -6.52 -8.37
CA GLN A 53 11.68 -5.51 -9.36
C GLN A 53 10.93 -4.18 -9.16
N LYS A 54 9.62 -4.22 -8.90
CA LYS A 54 8.81 -3.02 -8.63
C LYS A 54 9.29 -2.28 -7.38
N ARG A 55 9.64 -3.01 -6.31
CA ARG A 55 10.22 -2.42 -5.10
C ARG A 55 11.56 -1.74 -5.39
N ARG A 56 12.48 -2.43 -6.07
CA ARG A 56 13.77 -1.85 -6.48
C ARG A 56 13.61 -0.60 -7.36
N TRP A 57 12.65 -0.61 -8.28
CA TRP A 57 12.35 0.57 -9.09
C TRP A 57 11.92 1.75 -8.23
N CYS A 58 11.01 1.53 -7.28
CA CYS A 58 10.51 2.57 -6.38
C CYS A 58 11.62 3.10 -5.46
N GLU A 59 12.45 2.24 -4.87
CA GLU A 59 13.59 2.67 -4.06
C GLU A 59 14.55 3.56 -4.86
N LYS A 60 14.88 3.14 -6.09
CA LYS A 60 15.83 3.86 -6.94
C LYS A 60 15.29 5.17 -7.51
N LYS A 61 14.03 5.17 -7.97
CA LYS A 61 13.42 6.30 -8.70
C LYS A 61 12.61 7.23 -7.82
N LEU A 62 11.89 6.68 -6.86
CA LEU A 62 10.99 7.41 -5.97
C LEU A 62 11.62 7.74 -4.63
N GLN A 63 12.75 7.10 -4.28
CA GLN A 63 13.46 7.26 -3.01
C GLN A 63 12.57 6.97 -1.79
N ILE A 64 11.69 5.98 -1.93
CA ILE A 64 10.86 5.46 -0.83
C ILE A 64 11.37 4.09 -0.38
N PRO A 65 11.26 3.76 0.91
CA PRO A 65 11.62 2.44 1.42
C PRO A 65 10.68 1.36 0.85
N ALA A 66 11.23 0.15 0.65
CA ALA A 66 10.50 -0.98 0.08
C ALA A 66 9.24 -1.40 0.86
N ASP A 67 9.19 -1.14 2.17
CA ASP A 67 8.03 -1.44 3.03
C ASP A 67 6.80 -0.57 2.71
N ARG A 68 7.00 0.59 2.10
CA ARG A 68 5.93 1.46 1.57
C ARG A 68 5.51 1.13 0.14
N VAL A 69 6.05 0.07 -0.45
CA VAL A 69 5.69 -0.41 -1.78
C VAL A 69 4.84 -1.67 -1.65
N LEU A 70 3.53 -1.46 -1.61
CA LEU A 70 2.50 -2.49 -1.49
C LEU A 70 2.24 -3.09 -2.87
N VAL A 71 2.86 -4.24 -3.13
CA VAL A 71 2.63 -5.02 -4.35
C VAL A 71 1.55 -6.06 -4.07
N VAL A 72 0.36 -5.86 -4.63
CA VAL A 72 -0.86 -6.61 -4.29
C VAL A 72 -1.49 -7.21 -5.53
N ASP A 73 -2.45 -8.12 -5.37
CA ASP A 73 -3.33 -8.44 -6.48
C ASP A 73 -4.16 -7.22 -6.87
N ALA A 74 -4.30 -7.01 -8.18
CA ALA A 74 -5.01 -5.85 -8.73
C ALA A 74 -6.47 -5.76 -8.21
N SER A 75 -7.13 -6.90 -8.07
CA SER A 75 -8.48 -7.04 -7.49
C SER A 75 -8.56 -6.56 -6.04
N ASP A 76 -7.45 -6.64 -5.31
CA ASP A 76 -7.42 -6.43 -3.87
C ASP A 76 -7.12 -4.99 -3.49
N LYS A 77 -6.87 -4.12 -4.49
CA LYS A 77 -6.61 -2.69 -4.26
C LYS A 77 -7.72 -2.04 -3.44
N ALA A 78 -8.98 -2.38 -3.70
CA ALA A 78 -10.11 -1.85 -2.96
C ALA A 78 -9.98 -2.09 -1.44
N LEU A 79 -9.37 -3.20 -1.00
CA LEU A 79 -9.24 -3.52 0.43
C LEU A 79 -8.42 -2.48 1.20
N PHE A 80 -7.54 -1.73 0.53
CA PHE A 80 -6.73 -0.65 1.10
C PHE A 80 -7.45 0.70 1.18
N SER A 81 -8.66 0.79 0.63
CA SER A 81 -9.49 1.99 0.70
C SER A 81 -10.17 2.12 2.06
N HIS A 82 -10.25 3.36 2.54
CA HIS A 82 -10.94 3.78 3.75
C HIS A 82 -11.36 5.26 3.62
N PRO A 83 -12.19 5.82 4.51
CA PRO A 83 -12.70 7.20 4.41
C PRO A 83 -11.69 8.35 4.31
N GLY A 84 -10.42 8.08 4.57
CA GLY A 84 -9.31 9.04 4.46
C GLY A 84 -8.31 8.71 3.35
N ALA A 85 -8.59 7.67 2.56
CA ALA A 85 -7.67 7.20 1.53
C ALA A 85 -7.90 7.94 0.22
N VAL A 86 -6.82 8.36 -0.44
CA VAL A 86 -6.85 8.90 -1.81
C VAL A 86 -6.03 7.98 -2.70
N LEU A 87 -6.64 7.42 -3.75
CA LEU A 87 -5.94 6.64 -4.77
C LEU A 87 -5.80 7.44 -6.05
N VAL A 88 -4.57 7.59 -6.53
CA VAL A 88 -4.28 8.09 -7.88
C VAL A 88 -3.92 6.90 -8.75
N ASP A 89 -4.75 6.60 -9.76
CA ASP A 89 -4.56 5.45 -10.64
C ASP A 89 -5.06 5.74 -12.06
N ASP A 90 -4.41 5.19 -13.07
CA ASP A 90 -4.77 5.34 -14.48
C ASP A 90 -5.92 4.41 -14.90
N ARG A 91 -6.18 3.34 -14.15
CA ARG A 91 -7.22 2.37 -14.49
C ARG A 91 -8.53 2.70 -13.79
N LYS A 92 -9.47 3.27 -14.55
CA LYS A 92 -10.81 3.66 -14.07
C LYS A 92 -11.61 2.53 -13.43
N GLU A 93 -11.35 1.28 -13.79
CA GLU A 93 -12.03 0.11 -13.23
C GLU A 93 -11.88 -0.02 -11.71
N TYR A 94 -10.83 0.55 -11.10
CA TYR A 94 -10.65 0.53 -9.65
C TYR A 94 -11.48 1.59 -8.92
N ARG A 95 -12.10 2.53 -9.64
CA ARG A 95 -12.86 3.64 -9.05
C ARG A 95 -13.97 3.14 -8.15
N GLU A 96 -14.87 2.33 -8.69
CA GLU A 96 -16.09 1.93 -8.01
C GLU A 96 -15.77 1.18 -6.71
N GLY A 97 -14.88 0.19 -6.77
CA GLY A 97 -14.46 -0.56 -5.57
C GLY A 97 -13.73 0.30 -4.53
N TRP A 98 -12.97 1.30 -4.97
CA TRP A 98 -12.28 2.22 -4.07
C TRP A 98 -13.27 3.17 -3.37
N GLU A 99 -14.15 3.80 -4.14
CA GLU A 99 -15.15 4.77 -3.66
C GLU A 99 -16.22 4.09 -2.80
N ALA A 100 -16.62 2.85 -3.10
CA ALA A 100 -17.56 2.07 -2.30
C ALA A 100 -17.09 1.84 -0.85
N ARG A 101 -15.79 2.00 -0.59
CA ARG A 101 -15.17 1.86 0.74
C ARG A 101 -14.84 3.21 1.39
N GLY A 102 -15.36 4.30 0.81
CA GLY A 102 -15.30 5.66 1.34
C GLY A 102 -14.05 6.45 0.95
N GLY A 103 -13.09 5.84 0.27
CA GLY A 103 -11.91 6.53 -0.26
C GLY A 103 -12.23 7.38 -1.49
N ILE A 104 -11.36 8.34 -1.78
CA ILE A 104 -11.49 9.22 -2.95
C ILE A 104 -10.61 8.67 -4.08
N PHE A 105 -11.19 8.48 -5.27
CA PHE A 105 -10.45 8.04 -6.45
C PHE A 105 -10.16 9.19 -7.42
N VAL A 106 -8.87 9.41 -7.69
CA VAL A 106 -8.36 10.36 -8.67
C VAL A 106 -7.87 9.58 -9.90
N HIS A 107 -8.60 9.70 -11.00
CA HIS A 107 -8.18 9.11 -12.27
C HIS A 107 -7.01 9.92 -12.87
N TYR A 108 -5.87 9.25 -13.08
CA TYR A 108 -4.72 9.88 -13.71
C TYR A 108 -4.98 10.17 -15.19
N THR A 109 -4.83 11.44 -15.59
CA THR A 109 -4.90 11.88 -17.00
C THR A 109 -3.67 12.69 -17.40
N SER A 110 -3.23 13.57 -16.51
CA SER A 110 -1.99 14.34 -16.60
C SER A 110 -1.51 14.70 -15.21
N ALA A 111 -0.23 15.05 -15.05
CA ALA A 111 0.31 15.50 -13.78
C ALA A 111 -0.45 16.72 -13.23
N LYS A 112 -0.70 17.73 -14.07
CA LYS A 112 -1.39 18.97 -13.68
C LYS A 112 -2.81 18.71 -13.16
N ASP A 113 -3.62 17.96 -13.92
CA ASP A 113 -5.01 17.64 -13.53
C ASP A 113 -5.03 16.77 -12.26
N SER A 114 -4.16 15.76 -12.18
CA SER A 114 -4.09 14.87 -11.02
C SER A 114 -3.69 15.61 -9.75
N ILE A 115 -2.69 16.50 -9.82
CA ILE A 115 -2.29 17.35 -8.68
C ILE A 115 -3.45 18.23 -8.21
N ALA A 116 -4.17 18.88 -9.14
CA ALA A 116 -5.32 19.70 -8.79
C ALA A 116 -6.43 18.90 -8.09
N ARG A 117 -6.72 17.69 -8.59
CA ARG A 117 -7.71 16.77 -8.00
C ARG A 117 -7.28 16.26 -6.63
N VAL A 118 -6.01 15.89 -6.46
CA VAL A 118 -5.47 15.46 -5.16
C VAL A 118 -5.60 16.60 -4.14
N ARG A 119 -5.28 17.84 -4.52
CA ARG A 119 -5.49 19.00 -3.63
C ARG A 119 -6.95 19.15 -3.21
N GLY A 120 -7.88 19.02 -4.15
CA GLY A 120 -9.32 19.06 -3.87
C GLY A 120 -9.75 17.94 -2.91
N ALA A 121 -9.30 16.71 -3.15
CA ALA A 121 -9.57 15.57 -2.29
C ALA A 121 -9.03 15.79 -0.86
N LEU A 122 -7.79 16.29 -0.72
CA LEU A 122 -7.22 16.59 0.59
C LEU A 122 -7.96 17.70 1.32
N ALA A 123 -8.43 18.73 0.59
CA ALA A 123 -9.26 19.78 1.17
C ALA A 123 -10.60 19.23 1.68
N GLU A 124 -11.25 18.35 0.91
CA GLU A 124 -12.47 17.66 1.32
C GLU A 124 -12.25 16.81 2.59
N LEU A 125 -11.19 16.00 2.60
CA LEU A 125 -10.85 15.17 3.75
C LEU A 125 -10.53 15.99 5.00
N CYS A 126 -9.89 17.16 4.84
CA CYS A 126 -9.63 18.10 5.91
C CYS A 126 -10.94 18.60 6.52
N VAL A 127 -11.88 19.06 5.69
CA VAL A 127 -13.21 19.53 6.14
C VAL A 127 -13.97 18.42 6.86
N ARG A 128 -13.82 17.16 6.41
CA ARG A 128 -14.45 15.99 7.02
C ARG A 128 -13.77 15.50 8.31
N GLY A 129 -12.61 16.05 8.69
CA GLY A 129 -11.81 15.54 9.79
C GLY A 129 -11.30 14.10 9.56
N ALA A 130 -11.18 13.70 8.29
CA ALA A 130 -10.87 12.34 7.86
C ALA A 130 -9.46 12.19 7.26
N LEU A 131 -8.59 13.20 7.45
CA LEU A 131 -7.21 13.10 6.97
C LEU A 131 -6.50 11.91 7.63
N PRO A 132 -5.83 11.05 6.84
CA PRO A 132 -5.11 9.93 7.41
C PRO A 132 -3.94 10.43 8.26
N PRO A 133 -3.52 9.68 9.29
CA PRO A 133 -2.25 9.96 9.94
C PRO A 133 -1.15 9.92 8.88
N VAL A 134 -0.27 10.93 8.89
CA VAL A 134 0.92 10.92 8.05
C VAL A 134 1.67 9.62 8.37
N TRP A 135 2.05 8.85 7.34
CA TRP A 135 2.88 7.67 7.56
C TRP A 135 4.05 8.10 8.45
N PRO A 136 4.32 7.44 9.58
CA PRO A 136 5.35 7.90 10.50
C PRO A 136 6.63 8.07 9.70
N ALA A 137 7.24 9.26 9.77
CA ALA A 137 8.50 9.49 9.09
C ALA A 137 9.42 8.34 9.47
N SER A 138 9.94 7.60 8.48
CA SER A 138 10.93 6.55 8.77
C SER A 138 11.94 7.17 9.70
N PRO A 139 12.19 6.62 10.91
CA PRO A 139 13.25 7.15 11.73
C PRO A 139 14.50 7.09 10.84
N LYS A 140 15.04 8.26 10.48
CA LYS A 140 16.38 8.33 9.88
C LYS A 140 17.21 7.45 10.77
N THR A 141 17.75 6.37 10.23
CA THR A 141 18.47 5.35 10.98
C THR A 141 19.60 6.01 11.74
N ALA A 142 19.35 6.43 12.98
CA ALA A 142 20.40 6.47 13.98
C ALA A 142 20.73 5.00 14.20
N SER A 143 21.90 4.59 13.73
CA SER A 143 22.42 3.23 13.95
C SER A 143 22.09 2.79 15.37
N PRO A 144 21.36 1.67 15.56
CA PRO A 144 21.10 1.21 16.90
C PRO A 144 22.43 0.73 17.48
N LYS A 145 23.01 1.49 18.42
CA LYS A 145 23.82 0.86 19.45
C LYS A 145 22.90 -0.14 20.12
N ARG A 146 23.19 -1.44 19.96
CA ARG A 146 22.42 -2.53 20.57
C ARG A 146 22.17 -2.22 22.05
N PRO A 147 20.98 -2.57 22.54
CA PRO A 147 20.89 -3.26 23.80
C PRO A 147 20.40 -4.70 23.56
N LEU A 148 20.98 -5.62 24.35
CA LEU A 148 20.43 -6.96 24.57
C LEU A 148 18.98 -6.85 25.03
N GLY A 149 18.09 -7.71 24.53
CA GLY A 149 16.78 -7.90 25.16
C GLY A 149 15.70 -8.35 24.18
N THR A 150 15.35 -9.62 24.31
CA THR A 150 14.28 -10.36 23.65
C THR A 150 12.92 -9.65 23.70
N ALA A 151 12.19 -9.60 22.59
CA ALA A 151 10.72 -9.56 22.59
C ALA A 151 10.19 -10.12 21.27
N CYS A 152 9.61 -11.31 21.36
CA CYS A 152 8.79 -11.92 20.31
C CYS A 152 7.45 -11.20 20.25
N TRP A 153 6.94 -10.94 19.04
CA TRP A 153 5.58 -10.49 18.82
C TRP A 153 4.70 -11.73 18.66
N GLU A 154 3.96 -12.09 19.70
CA GLU A 154 2.97 -13.17 19.67
C GLU A 154 1.61 -12.56 19.33
N PHE A 155 1.00 -13.06 18.26
CA PHE A 155 -0.38 -12.74 17.89
C PHE A 155 -1.32 -13.35 18.95
N ALA A 156 -2.23 -12.54 19.49
CA ALA A 156 -3.32 -13.01 20.31
C ALA A 156 -4.29 -13.83 19.44
N GLU A 157 -4.45 -15.11 19.75
CA GLU A 157 -5.59 -15.92 19.32
C GLU A 157 -6.65 -15.89 20.42
N ASP A 158 -7.88 -15.60 20.01
CA ASP A 158 -9.06 -15.39 20.84
C ASP A 158 -9.43 -16.60 21.71
N GLU A 159 -9.78 -16.31 22.97
CA GLU A 159 -10.41 -17.22 23.92
C GLU A 159 -11.81 -17.64 23.44
N VAL A 160 -12.00 -18.93 23.18
CA VAL A 160 -13.29 -19.60 23.39
C VAL A 160 -12.99 -20.99 23.94
N LEU A 161 -13.17 -21.20 25.24
CA LEU A 161 -13.62 -22.50 25.76
C LEU A 161 -14.28 -22.34 27.14
N SER A 162 -15.57 -22.66 27.13
CA SER A 162 -16.55 -22.85 28.21
C SER A 162 -16.03 -23.29 29.58
N GLU A 163 -16.40 -22.56 30.62
CA GLU A 163 -16.49 -23.06 31.99
C GLU A 163 -17.92 -23.53 32.29
N ARG A 164 -18.08 -24.76 32.80
CA ARG A 164 -19.25 -25.17 33.61
C ARG A 164 -18.78 -25.38 35.05
N PRO A 165 -19.49 -24.85 36.07
CA PRO A 165 -19.10 -25.05 37.45
C PRO A 165 -19.57 -26.40 38.00
N SER A 166 -18.65 -27.03 38.72
CA SER A 166 -18.84 -28.19 39.60
C SER A 166 -19.82 -27.88 40.74
N GLN A 167 -20.80 -28.75 40.94
CA GLN A 167 -21.60 -28.82 42.17
C GLN A 167 -21.41 -30.20 42.80
N ARG A 168 -20.88 -30.22 44.02
CA ARG A 168 -20.99 -31.33 44.98
C ARG A 168 -22.46 -31.47 45.39
N THR A 169 -22.96 -32.70 45.61
CA THR A 169 -23.40 -33.22 46.94
C THR A 169 -24.11 -34.59 46.83
N ARG A 170 -23.72 -35.49 47.75
CA ARG A 170 -24.25 -36.78 48.30
C ARG A 170 -25.51 -37.46 47.75
N LEU A 171 -25.45 -38.81 47.80
CA LEU A 171 -26.39 -39.85 48.30
C LEU A 171 -26.11 -41.13 47.45
N HIS A 172 -25.91 -42.36 47.92
CA HIS A 172 -26.18 -43.11 49.15
C HIS A 172 -25.00 -44.03 49.48
#